data_AF-A0A1J4JIA6-F1
#
_entry.id   AF-A0A1J4JIA6-F1
#
_cell.length_a   1.000
_cell.length_b   1.000
_cell.length_c   1.000
_cell.angle_alpha   90.00
_cell.angle_beta   90.00
_cell.angle_gamma   90.00
#
_symmetry.space_group_name_H-M   'P 1'
#
loop_
_entity.id
_entity.type
_entity.pdbx_description
1 polymer ?
#
loop_
_entity_poly.entity_id
_entity_poly.type
_entity_poly.pdbx_seq_one_letter_code
_entity_poly.pdbx_strand_id
1 'polypeptide(L)'
;MSEFNSSHKLSRSRSQRLKGESDSTILHLSRKKPIFVPRSITLVRGTSPRTRQAFLDENQWVTLDESLAQLISHESTMINDFHASHPIPSPLETSAEAFISEFERTTVDLSDKRQTESVRAFCKCFGSIFMAHVALLLLYESEMHSAEVIKQNPLRNSPAMFVLRFLYSFPSLMKNESADTPAAKTMQEHLKELIKFAAKNSKYFFVLPTAHSSSKSGPTRSESRVVIKLKGADS
;
A
#
# COMPACT_ATOMS: atom_id res chain seq x y z
N MET A 1 1.31 59.46 56.89
CA MET A 1 0.62 58.48 57.75
C MET A 1 0.50 57.20 56.93
N SER A 2 1.47 56.29 56.99
CA SER A 2 1.57 55.14 57.93
C SER A 2 0.30 54.29 57.87
N GLU A 3 0.34 53.03 57.43
CA GLU A 3 0.92 51.92 58.19
C GLU A 3 1.39 50.73 57.32
N PHE A 4 2.48 50.10 57.79
CA PHE A 4 2.88 48.72 57.53
C PHE A 4 1.86 47.73 58.13
N ASN A 5 1.66 46.56 57.50
CA ASN A 5 1.57 45.29 58.23
C ASN A 5 1.70 44.03 57.34
N SER A 6 2.94 43.55 57.28
CA SER A 6 3.42 42.20 57.54
C SER A 6 2.45 41.01 57.65
N SER A 7 2.79 39.98 56.87
CA SER A 7 3.02 38.57 57.26
C SER A 7 1.93 37.76 57.99
N HIS A 8 1.44 36.71 57.33
CA HIS A 8 1.74 35.29 57.60
C HIS A 8 0.60 34.39 57.11
N LYS A 9 0.92 33.39 56.26
CA LYS A 9 0.48 31.99 56.43
C LYS A 9 1.09 31.10 55.33
N LEU A 10 1.93 30.18 55.79
CA LEU A 10 2.28 28.94 55.09
C LEU A 10 1.00 28.16 54.79
N SER A 11 0.81 27.73 53.54
CA SER A 11 -0.03 26.57 53.24
C SER A 11 0.69 25.68 52.22
N ARG A 12 1.01 24.47 52.68
CA ARG A 12 1.49 23.35 51.89
C ARG A 12 0.45 23.03 50.81
N SER A 13 0.88 22.95 49.56
CA SER A 13 0.21 22.07 48.61
C SER A 13 1.23 21.21 47.89
N ARG A 14 1.24 19.93 48.28
CA ARG A 14 1.73 18.82 47.47
C ARG A 14 0.83 18.76 46.23
N SER A 15 1.34 19.15 45.08
CA SER A 15 0.88 18.56 43.83
C SER A 15 1.93 17.55 43.39
N GLN A 16 1.56 16.27 43.48
CA GLN A 16 2.27 15.18 42.84
C GLN A 16 2.37 15.50 41.35
N ARG A 17 3.54 15.96 40.91
CA ARG A 17 3.88 15.90 39.50
C ARG A 17 4.10 14.42 39.20
N LEU A 18 3.07 13.76 38.68
CA LEU A 18 3.23 12.47 38.00
C LEU A 18 4.35 12.67 36.99
N LYS A 19 5.38 11.83 37.11
CA LYS A 19 6.55 11.78 36.26
C LYS A 19 6.09 11.79 34.80
N GLY A 20 6.37 12.87 34.08
CA GLY A 20 6.45 12.81 32.63
C GLY A 20 7.64 11.91 32.31
N GLU A 21 7.36 10.70 31.85
CA GLU A 21 8.39 9.81 31.35
C GLU A 21 8.93 10.37 30.03
N SER A 22 10.06 11.06 30.15
CA SER A 22 11.13 11.18 29.15
C SER A 22 10.75 11.76 27.78
N ASP A 23 10.63 13.09 27.72
CA ASP A 23 11.02 13.84 26.53
C ASP A 23 12.49 13.51 26.22
N SER A 24 12.74 12.81 25.11
CA SER A 24 14.10 12.61 24.61
C SER A 24 14.65 13.93 24.08
N THR A 25 15.43 14.64 24.89
CA THR A 25 16.16 15.84 24.46
C THR A 25 17.24 15.44 23.45
N ILE A 26 17.04 15.73 22.17
CA ILE A 26 18.03 15.48 21.12
C ILE A 26 19.12 16.55 21.22
N LEU A 27 20.35 16.13 21.56
CA LEU A 27 21.52 17.01 21.57
C LEU A 27 22.24 16.97 20.22
N HIS A 28 22.20 18.06 19.47
CA HIS A 28 22.97 18.22 18.24
C HIS A 28 24.43 18.58 18.55
N LEU A 29 25.35 17.63 18.35
CA LEU A 29 26.77 17.82 18.59
C LEU A 29 27.49 18.26 17.30
N SER A 30 28.17 19.41 17.33
CA SER A 30 28.97 19.90 16.20
C SER A 30 30.41 19.37 16.25
N ARG A 31 30.96 18.93 15.11
CA ARG A 31 32.21 18.15 14.97
C ARG A 31 33.51 18.96 15.14
N LYS A 32 33.57 19.93 16.06
CA LYS A 32 34.79 20.75 16.20
C LYS A 32 35.83 20.20 17.20
N LYS A 33 35.48 19.27 18.09
CA LYS A 33 36.42 18.62 19.04
C LYS A 33 35.98 17.19 19.37
N PRO A 34 36.88 16.27 19.76
CA PRO A 34 36.50 14.95 20.25
C PRO A 34 35.68 15.09 21.53
N ILE A 35 34.50 14.48 21.56
CA ILE A 35 33.56 14.54 22.68
C ILE A 35 33.76 13.30 23.55
N PHE A 36 34.10 13.51 24.81
CA PHE A 36 34.11 12.46 25.82
C PHE A 36 32.69 12.21 26.31
N VAL A 37 32.17 11.00 26.05
CA VAL A 37 30.83 10.60 26.44
C VAL A 37 30.90 9.66 27.65
N PRO A 38 30.28 10.02 28.80
CA PRO A 38 30.20 9.13 29.96
C PRO A 38 29.55 7.79 29.60
N ARG A 39 30.01 6.69 30.22
CA ARG A 39 29.54 5.32 29.91
C ARG A 39 28.02 5.09 30.05
N SER A 40 27.30 5.99 30.72
CA SER A 40 25.84 5.96 30.86
C SER A 40 25.09 6.42 29.61
N ILE A 41 25.76 7.06 28.64
CA ILE A 41 25.15 7.54 27.41
C ILE A 41 25.53 6.59 26.28
N THR A 42 24.53 5.92 25.70
CA THR A 42 24.72 5.01 24.57
C THR A 42 24.54 5.78 23.27
N LEU A 43 25.61 5.92 22.48
CA LEU A 43 25.54 6.55 21.16
C LEU A 43 25.04 5.53 20.14
N VAL A 44 23.85 5.77 19.58
CA VAL A 44 23.31 4.97 18.47
C VAL A 44 23.64 5.71 17.16
N ARG A 45 24.39 5.08 16.26
CA ARG A 45 24.65 5.59 14.92
C ARG A 45 23.35 5.41 14.11
N GLY A 46 22.78 6.51 13.59
CA GLY A 46 21.40 6.56 13.03
C GLY A 46 21.00 5.37 12.16
N THR A 47 19.79 4.85 12.28
CA THR A 47 18.53 5.47 11.81
C THR A 47 17.69 6.15 12.88
N SER A 48 16.95 7.20 12.48
CA SER A 48 15.98 7.99 13.26
C SER A 48 15.23 7.21 14.35
N PRO A 49 15.00 7.80 15.55
CA PRO A 49 14.12 7.21 16.54
C PRO A 49 12.66 7.37 16.10
N ARG A 50 12.13 6.40 15.34
CA ARG A 50 10.73 6.01 15.53
C ARG A 50 10.64 5.30 16.88
N THR A 51 10.64 6.06 17.97
CA THR A 51 10.31 5.58 19.32
C THR A 51 8.86 5.97 19.56
N ARG A 52 7.91 5.12 19.94
CA ARG A 52 7.82 3.68 20.16
C ARG A 52 6.33 3.37 20.04
N GLN A 53 6.02 2.14 19.63
CA GLN A 53 4.68 1.57 19.67
C GLN A 53 3.97 1.81 21.00
N ALA A 54 2.80 2.42 20.92
CA ALA A 54 1.66 2.20 21.81
C ALA A 54 0.37 2.41 21.03
N PHE A 55 0.26 1.72 19.89
CA PHE A 55 -1.02 1.15 19.51
C PHE A 55 -0.80 -0.35 19.58
N LEU A 56 -1.76 -1.09 20.12
CA LEU A 56 -1.98 -2.48 19.78
C LEU A 56 -2.21 -2.51 18.26
N ASP A 57 -1.14 -2.41 17.48
CA ASP A 57 -1.18 -2.41 16.02
C ASP A 57 -1.18 -3.87 15.53
N GLU A 58 -1.93 -4.72 16.23
CA GLU A 58 -2.42 -5.96 15.67
C GLU A 58 -3.60 -5.58 14.79
N ASN A 59 -3.31 -5.02 13.63
CA ASN A 59 -4.33 -4.94 12.60
C ASN A 59 -4.58 -6.37 12.10
N GLN A 60 -5.54 -7.05 12.73
CA GLN A 60 -5.79 -8.48 12.59
C GLN A 60 -6.33 -8.88 11.21
N TRP A 61 -6.60 -7.93 10.33
CA TRP A 61 -7.23 -8.16 9.04
C TRP A 61 -6.39 -9.07 8.14
N VAL A 62 -5.32 -8.56 7.53
CA VAL A 62 -4.40 -9.33 6.69
C VAL A 62 -3.05 -8.65 6.59
N THR A 63 -2.00 -9.43 6.42
CA THR A 63 -0.66 -8.95 6.10
C THR A 63 -0.27 -9.40 4.69
N LEU A 64 0.41 -8.54 3.95
CA LEU A 64 1.00 -8.89 2.66
C LEU A 64 2.32 -9.62 2.85
N ASP A 65 2.60 -10.56 1.96
CA ASP A 65 3.90 -11.19 1.86
C ASP A 65 4.99 -10.16 1.50
N GLU A 66 6.20 -10.37 2.01
CA GLU A 66 7.32 -9.44 1.80
C GLU A 66 7.62 -9.21 0.31
N SER A 67 7.53 -10.26 -0.51
CA SER A 67 7.76 -10.16 -1.96
C SER A 67 6.76 -9.23 -2.66
N LEU A 68 5.50 -9.22 -2.21
CA LEU A 68 4.47 -8.34 -2.73
C LEU A 68 4.65 -6.90 -2.23
N ALA A 69 5.08 -6.73 -0.98
CA ALA A 69 5.43 -5.41 -0.44
C ALA A 69 6.62 -4.78 -1.16
N GLN A 70 7.63 -5.59 -1.53
CA GLN A 70 8.76 -5.15 -2.34
C GLN A 70 8.35 -4.68 -3.73
N LEU A 71 7.37 -5.34 -4.36
CA LEU A 71 6.81 -4.89 -5.65
C LEU A 71 6.19 -3.49 -5.55
N ILE A 72 5.41 -3.23 -4.49
CA ILE A 72 4.83 -1.89 -4.25
C ILE A 72 5.93 -0.85 -4.03
N SER A 73 6.96 -1.18 -3.24
CA SER A 73 8.07 -0.27 -3.01
C SER A 73 8.80 0.05 -4.32
N HIS A 74 9.04 -0.94 -5.17
CA HIS A 74 9.69 -0.75 -6.46
C HIS A 74 8.83 0.09 -7.40
N GLU A 75 7.53 -0.21 -7.49
CA GLU A 75 6.57 0.59 -8.24
C GLU A 75 6.58 2.05 -7.78
N SER A 76 6.54 2.29 -6.47
CA SER A 76 6.54 3.64 -5.90
C SER A 76 7.79 4.43 -6.30
N THR A 77 8.97 3.80 -6.25
CA THR A 77 10.23 4.41 -6.74
C THR A 77 10.13 4.74 -8.22
N MET A 78 9.62 3.84 -9.07
CA MET A 78 9.47 4.09 -10.50
C MET A 78 8.58 5.29 -10.81
N ILE A 79 7.49 5.45 -10.08
CA ILE A 79 6.53 6.54 -10.33
C ILE A 79 7.03 7.88 -9.77
N ASN A 80 7.52 7.87 -8.53
CA ASN A 80 7.90 9.11 -7.84
C ASN A 80 9.28 9.62 -8.27
N ASP A 81 10.26 8.72 -8.44
CA ASP A 81 11.65 9.11 -8.71
C ASP A 81 11.97 9.08 -10.21
N PHE A 82 11.34 8.19 -10.97
CA PHE A 82 11.61 8.01 -12.40
C PHE A 82 10.48 8.51 -13.32
N HIS A 83 9.42 9.09 -12.75
CA HIS A 83 8.25 9.59 -13.49
C HIS A 83 7.66 8.56 -14.46
N ALA A 84 7.73 7.28 -14.10
CA ALA A 84 7.08 6.21 -14.83
C ALA A 84 5.57 6.28 -14.64
N SER A 85 4.83 5.77 -15.61
CA SER A 85 3.38 5.70 -15.57
C SER A 85 2.89 4.31 -15.97
N HIS A 86 1.76 3.91 -15.38
CA HIS A 86 1.01 2.78 -15.90
C HIS A 86 0.22 3.19 -17.14
N PRO A 87 0.03 2.29 -18.10
CA PRO A 87 -0.94 2.52 -19.17
C PRO A 87 -2.34 2.59 -18.56
N ILE A 88 -3.02 3.71 -18.78
CA ILE A 88 -4.43 3.91 -18.40
C ILE A 88 -5.20 4.34 -19.65
N PRO A 89 -6.22 3.58 -20.09
CA PRO A 89 -6.73 2.35 -19.48
C PRO A 89 -5.73 1.18 -19.56
N SER A 90 -5.81 0.28 -18.58
CA SER A 90 -4.94 -0.91 -18.53
C SER A 90 -5.25 -1.89 -19.67
N PRO A 91 -4.23 -2.64 -20.18
CA PRO A 91 -4.47 -3.81 -21.01
C PRO A 91 -5.42 -4.80 -20.34
N LEU A 92 -6.28 -5.45 -21.12
CA LEU A 92 -7.34 -6.30 -20.60
C LEU A 92 -6.79 -7.42 -19.72
N GLU A 93 -5.68 -8.03 -20.12
CA GLU A 93 -5.04 -9.18 -19.47
C GLU A 93 -4.43 -8.83 -18.11
N THR A 94 -4.07 -7.57 -17.90
CA THR A 94 -3.39 -7.07 -16.70
C THR A 94 -4.25 -6.08 -15.91
N SER A 95 -5.54 -6.00 -16.25
CA SER A 95 -6.52 -5.16 -15.56
C SER A 95 -6.90 -5.74 -14.20
N ALA A 96 -7.42 -4.89 -13.30
CA ALA A 96 -7.98 -5.32 -12.03
C ALA A 96 -9.17 -6.28 -12.22
N GLU A 97 -9.98 -6.07 -13.26
CA GLU A 97 -11.08 -6.96 -13.67
C GLU A 97 -10.56 -8.37 -14.00
N ALA A 98 -9.53 -8.48 -14.84
CA ALA A 98 -8.96 -9.78 -15.21
C ALA A 98 -8.33 -10.49 -14.01
N PHE A 99 -7.63 -9.75 -13.14
CA PHE A 99 -7.06 -10.32 -11.91
C PHE A 99 -8.13 -10.93 -10.99
N ILE A 100 -9.21 -10.18 -10.71
CA ILE A 100 -10.29 -10.65 -9.83
C ILE A 100 -11.06 -11.81 -10.47
N SER A 101 -11.33 -11.73 -11.77
CA SER A 101 -12.04 -12.78 -12.50
C SER A 101 -11.24 -14.07 -12.56
N GLU A 102 -9.91 -13.98 -12.73
CA GLU A 102 -9.03 -15.14 -12.71
C GLU A 102 -8.95 -15.77 -11.31
N PHE A 103 -8.91 -14.95 -10.26
CA PHE A 103 -8.99 -15.43 -8.90
C PHE A 103 -10.30 -16.21 -8.65
N GLU A 104 -11.45 -15.65 -9.04
CA GLU A 104 -12.74 -16.34 -8.92
C GLU A 104 -12.69 -17.69 -9.65
N ARG A 105 -12.28 -17.68 -10.91
CA ARG A 105 -12.25 -18.88 -11.76
C ARG A 105 -11.36 -19.99 -11.20
N THR A 106 -10.23 -19.63 -10.60
CA THR A 106 -9.25 -20.59 -10.10
C THR A 106 -9.55 -21.08 -8.68
N THR A 107 -10.35 -20.33 -7.92
CA THR A 107 -10.68 -20.65 -6.52
C THR A 107 -12.00 -21.39 -6.38
N VAL A 108 -12.95 -21.17 -7.29
CA VAL A 108 -14.26 -21.82 -7.28
C VAL A 108 -14.16 -23.33 -7.52
N ASP A 109 -14.77 -24.11 -6.63
CA ASP A 109 -15.04 -25.54 -6.86
C ASP A 109 -16.49 -25.73 -7.32
N LEU A 110 -16.68 -26.10 -8.60
CA LEU A 110 -17.99 -26.29 -9.20
C LEU A 110 -18.80 -27.43 -8.56
N SER A 111 -18.15 -28.33 -7.82
CA SER A 111 -18.82 -29.39 -7.08
C SER A 111 -19.41 -28.91 -5.75
N ASP A 112 -18.86 -27.82 -5.18
CA ASP A 112 -19.36 -27.18 -3.96
C ASP A 112 -20.05 -25.84 -4.28
N LYS A 113 -21.37 -25.89 -4.36
CA LYS A 113 -22.22 -24.71 -4.62
C LYS A 113 -22.05 -23.62 -3.55
N ARG A 114 -21.90 -24.01 -2.28
CA ARG A 114 -21.84 -23.04 -1.18
C ARG A 114 -20.50 -22.30 -1.20
N GLN A 115 -19.41 -23.02 -1.41
CA GLN A 115 -18.09 -22.42 -1.60
C GLN A 115 -18.09 -21.50 -2.82
N THR A 116 -18.65 -21.95 -3.93
CA THR A 116 -18.77 -21.16 -5.17
C THR A 116 -19.47 -19.82 -4.91
N GLU A 117 -20.63 -19.84 -4.26
CA GLU A 117 -21.39 -18.64 -3.93
C GLU A 117 -20.63 -17.72 -2.97
N SER A 118 -19.90 -18.29 -2.01
CA SER A 118 -19.09 -17.53 -1.07
C SER A 118 -17.95 -16.78 -1.77
N VAL A 119 -17.17 -17.45 -2.64
CA VAL A 119 -16.07 -16.84 -3.40
C VAL A 119 -16.60 -15.76 -4.34
N ARG A 120 -17.72 -16.01 -5.02
CA ARG A 120 -18.38 -15.01 -5.88
C ARG A 120 -18.86 -13.78 -5.12
N ALA A 121 -19.47 -13.99 -3.95
CA ALA A 121 -19.91 -12.90 -3.09
C ALA A 121 -18.70 -12.08 -2.61
N PHE A 122 -17.60 -12.74 -2.25
CA PHE A 122 -16.34 -12.09 -1.92
C PHE A 122 -15.81 -11.23 -3.08
N CYS A 123 -15.67 -11.80 -4.28
CA CYS A 123 -15.14 -11.07 -5.44
C CYS A 123 -15.97 -9.83 -5.78
N LYS A 124 -17.31 -9.95 -5.72
CA LYS A 124 -18.23 -8.82 -5.91
C LYS A 124 -18.07 -7.76 -4.82
N CYS A 125 -17.97 -8.16 -3.56
CA CYS A 125 -17.81 -7.24 -2.44
C CYS A 125 -16.46 -6.52 -2.51
N PHE A 126 -15.37 -7.27 -2.64
CA PHE A 126 -14.02 -6.75 -2.79
C PHE A 126 -13.92 -5.79 -3.99
N GLY A 127 -14.43 -6.20 -5.15
CA GLY A 127 -14.47 -5.36 -6.34
C GLY A 127 -15.27 -4.07 -6.12
N SER A 128 -16.40 -4.13 -5.41
CA SER A 128 -17.20 -2.95 -5.08
C SER A 128 -16.46 -1.97 -4.17
N ILE A 129 -15.77 -2.47 -3.14
CA ILE A 129 -14.97 -1.63 -2.25
C ILE A 129 -13.80 -1.03 -3.04
N PHE A 130 -13.11 -1.83 -3.86
CA PHE A 130 -12.02 -1.33 -4.71
C PHE A 130 -12.50 -0.20 -5.64
N MET A 131 -13.60 -0.39 -6.36
CA MET A 131 -14.17 0.62 -7.27
C MET A 131 -14.47 1.94 -6.56
N ALA A 132 -14.95 1.88 -5.32
CA ALA A 132 -15.25 3.07 -4.53
C ALA A 132 -13.98 3.85 -4.10
N HIS A 133 -12.84 3.17 -3.94
CA HIS A 133 -11.64 3.77 -3.35
C HIS A 133 -10.52 4.05 -4.35
N VAL A 134 -10.48 3.38 -5.50
CA VAL A 134 -9.31 3.42 -6.39
C VAL A 134 -8.94 4.82 -6.86
N ALA A 135 -9.90 5.62 -7.33
CA ALA A 135 -9.65 6.98 -7.79
C ALA A 135 -9.47 8.00 -6.65
N LEU A 136 -9.75 7.61 -5.39
CA LEU A 136 -9.70 8.50 -4.23
C LEU A 136 -8.43 8.29 -3.38
N LEU A 137 -7.98 7.04 -3.26
CA LEU A 137 -6.95 6.66 -2.29
C LEU A 137 -5.74 5.93 -2.88
N LEU A 138 -5.86 5.34 -4.08
CA LEU A 138 -4.83 4.40 -4.58
C LEU A 138 -3.89 4.98 -5.62
N LEU A 139 -4.21 6.16 -6.15
CA LEU A 139 -3.41 6.84 -7.16
C LEU A 139 -2.33 7.70 -6.50
N TYR A 140 -1.13 7.67 -7.06
CA TYR A 140 -0.11 8.67 -6.74
C TYR A 140 -0.49 10.03 -7.31
N GLU A 141 0.13 11.09 -6.79
CA GLU A 141 -0.14 12.47 -7.23
C GLU A 141 0.04 12.63 -8.75
N SER A 142 1.08 12.03 -9.32
CA SER A 142 1.36 12.04 -10.75
C SER A 142 0.30 11.31 -11.59
N GLU A 143 -0.46 10.37 -11.00
CA GLU A 143 -1.48 9.58 -11.68
C GLU A 143 -2.89 10.20 -11.58
N MET A 144 -3.07 11.26 -10.77
CA MET A 144 -4.37 11.93 -10.55
C MET A 144 -5.06 12.39 -11.84
N HIS A 145 -4.28 12.77 -12.87
CA HIS A 145 -4.82 13.17 -14.17
C HIS A 145 -5.64 12.05 -14.85
N SER A 146 -5.42 10.79 -14.49
CA SER A 146 -6.12 9.63 -15.03
C SER A 146 -7.39 9.24 -14.24
N ALA A 147 -7.71 9.94 -13.16
CA ALA A 147 -8.82 9.60 -12.27
C ALA A 147 -10.18 9.53 -13.00
N GLU A 148 -10.44 10.45 -13.95
CA GLU A 148 -11.70 10.47 -14.70
C GLU A 148 -11.86 9.26 -15.63
N VAL A 149 -10.76 8.82 -16.26
CA VAL A 149 -10.77 7.59 -17.09
C VAL A 149 -11.07 6.38 -16.20
N ILE A 150 -10.43 6.30 -15.03
CA ILE A 150 -10.66 5.20 -14.09
C ILE A 150 -12.11 5.16 -13.61
N LYS A 151 -12.70 6.31 -13.26
CA LYS A 151 -14.10 6.39 -12.78
C LYS A 151 -15.13 5.83 -13.76
N GLN A 152 -14.87 5.89 -15.07
CA GLN A 152 -15.79 5.35 -16.09
C GLN A 152 -15.96 3.83 -15.99
N ASN A 153 -14.88 3.11 -15.69
CA ASN A 153 -14.91 1.66 -15.42
C ASN A 153 -13.73 1.28 -14.52
N PRO A 154 -13.88 1.37 -13.18
CA PRO A 154 -12.72 1.32 -12.31
C PRO A 154 -12.02 -0.04 -12.28
N LEU A 155 -12.74 -1.15 -12.51
CA LEU A 155 -12.14 -2.48 -12.58
C LEU A 155 -11.39 -2.70 -13.90
N ARG A 156 -11.97 -2.29 -15.03
CA ARG A 156 -11.38 -2.50 -16.34
C ARG A 156 -10.23 -1.55 -16.64
N ASN A 157 -10.36 -0.30 -16.22
CA ASN A 157 -9.40 0.75 -16.57
C ASN A 157 -8.21 0.80 -15.61
N SER A 158 -8.32 0.19 -14.42
CA SER A 158 -7.22 0.13 -13.46
C SER A 158 -6.29 -1.05 -13.74
N PRO A 159 -4.96 -0.86 -13.66
CA PRO A 159 -4.01 -1.97 -13.60
C PRO A 159 -4.27 -2.86 -12.39
N ALA A 160 -4.01 -4.16 -12.52
CA ALA A 160 -4.06 -5.11 -11.40
C ALA A 160 -3.09 -4.73 -10.28
N MET A 161 -2.02 -3.98 -10.60
CA MET A 161 -1.13 -3.39 -9.60
C MET A 161 -1.87 -2.49 -8.59
N PHE A 162 -2.97 -1.84 -8.98
CA PHE A 162 -3.76 -1.03 -8.03
C PHE A 162 -4.52 -1.91 -7.04
N VAL A 163 -4.87 -3.15 -7.40
CA VAL A 163 -5.40 -4.14 -6.45
C VAL A 163 -4.35 -4.49 -5.41
N LEU A 164 -3.08 -4.58 -5.80
CA LEU A 164 -1.98 -4.81 -4.87
C LEU A 164 -1.80 -3.64 -3.88
N ARG A 165 -1.84 -2.39 -4.39
CA ARG A 165 -1.88 -1.18 -3.53
C ARG A 165 -3.08 -1.19 -2.59
N PHE A 166 -4.24 -1.63 -3.08
CA PHE A 166 -5.45 -1.74 -2.27
C PHE A 166 -5.27 -2.73 -1.12
N LEU A 167 -4.75 -3.93 -1.40
CA LEU A 167 -4.45 -4.94 -0.37
C LEU A 167 -3.47 -4.41 0.68
N TYR A 168 -2.50 -3.59 0.28
CA TYR A 168 -1.54 -2.97 1.19
C TYR A 168 -2.17 -1.92 2.11
N SER A 169 -3.09 -1.11 1.55
CA SER A 169 -3.81 -0.09 2.32
C SER A 169 -5.02 -0.66 3.08
N PHE A 170 -5.44 -1.89 2.79
CA PHE A 170 -6.66 -2.50 3.31
C PHE A 170 -6.74 -2.54 4.83
N PRO A 171 -5.69 -2.93 5.58
CA PRO A 171 -5.75 -2.92 7.04
C PRO A 171 -5.99 -1.51 7.58
N SER A 172 -5.38 -0.49 6.96
CA SER A 172 -5.60 0.91 7.35
C SER A 172 -7.04 1.36 7.10
N LEU A 173 -7.64 0.91 5.99
CA LEU A 173 -9.04 1.18 5.65
C LEU A 173 -9.99 0.55 6.68
N MET A 174 -9.68 -0.64 7.16
CA MET A 174 -10.53 -1.42 8.08
C MET A 174 -10.20 -1.22 9.56
N LYS A 175 -9.35 -0.25 9.91
CA LYS A 175 -8.88 -0.03 11.30
C LYS A 175 -9.98 0.18 12.34
N ASN A 176 -11.17 0.63 11.91
CA ASN A 176 -12.31 0.89 12.77
C ASN A 176 -13.36 -0.25 12.74
N GLU A 177 -13.13 -1.26 11.91
CA GLU A 177 -14.06 -2.37 11.71
C GLU A 177 -13.67 -3.56 12.59
N SER A 178 -14.68 -4.24 13.15
CA SER A 178 -14.44 -5.40 14.01
C SER A 178 -13.98 -6.61 13.19
N ALA A 179 -12.73 -7.03 13.41
CA ALA A 179 -12.12 -8.20 12.77
C ALA A 179 -12.67 -9.54 13.27
N ASP A 180 -13.40 -9.55 14.39
CA ASP A 180 -13.83 -10.78 15.07
C ASP A 180 -15.20 -11.30 14.64
N THR A 181 -15.95 -10.51 13.88
CA THR A 181 -17.28 -10.92 13.40
C THR A 181 -17.17 -12.13 12.45
N PRO A 182 -18.18 -13.02 12.40
CA PRO A 182 -18.16 -14.16 11.47
C PRO A 182 -17.96 -13.73 10.00
N ALA A 183 -18.56 -12.62 9.61
CA ALA A 183 -18.40 -12.03 8.28
C ALA A 183 -16.96 -11.53 8.05
N ALA A 184 -16.37 -10.85 9.03
CA ALA A 184 -14.98 -10.39 8.94
C ALA A 184 -14.00 -11.55 8.86
N LYS A 185 -14.19 -12.62 9.64
CA LYS A 185 -13.35 -13.83 9.57
C LYS A 185 -13.43 -14.49 8.20
N THR A 186 -14.63 -14.62 7.65
CA THR A 186 -14.83 -15.15 6.28
C THR A 186 -14.15 -14.26 5.23
N MET A 187 -14.27 -12.93 5.35
CA MET A 187 -13.58 -11.98 4.48
C MET A 187 -12.05 -12.12 4.57
N GLN A 188 -11.51 -12.27 5.76
CA GLN A 188 -10.07 -12.45 5.98
C GLN A 188 -9.55 -13.76 5.39
N GLU A 189 -10.32 -14.85 5.45
CA GLU A 189 -9.98 -16.12 4.81
C GLU A 189 -9.84 -15.94 3.30
N HIS A 190 -10.84 -15.34 2.65
CA HIS A 190 -10.79 -15.04 1.21
C HIS A 190 -9.68 -14.06 0.84
N LEU A 191 -9.41 -13.05 1.67
CA LEU A 191 -8.28 -12.12 1.46
C LEU A 191 -6.94 -12.85 1.53
N LYS A 192 -6.77 -13.79 2.46
CA LYS A 192 -5.54 -14.62 2.55
C LYS A 192 -5.37 -15.48 1.31
N GLU A 193 -6.45 -16.05 0.77
CA GLU A 193 -6.42 -16.80 -0.49
C GLU A 193 -6.08 -15.90 -1.68
N LEU A 194 -6.66 -14.70 -1.74
CA LEU A 194 -6.35 -13.70 -2.77
C LEU A 194 -4.88 -13.26 -2.71
N ILE A 195 -4.31 -13.07 -1.52
CA ILE A 195 -2.89 -12.73 -1.34
C ILE A 195 -1.99 -13.88 -1.82
N LYS A 196 -2.32 -15.14 -1.50
CA LYS A 196 -1.59 -16.31 -2.02
C LYS A 196 -1.67 -16.37 -3.55
N PHE A 197 -2.84 -16.11 -4.12
CA PHE A 197 -3.03 -16.02 -5.56
C PHE A 197 -2.20 -14.89 -6.18
N ALA A 198 -2.16 -13.72 -5.54
CA ALA A 198 -1.36 -12.58 -5.94
C ALA A 198 0.14 -12.92 -5.97
N ALA A 199 0.65 -13.57 -4.93
CA ALA A 199 2.05 -13.99 -4.86
C ALA A 199 2.39 -14.97 -6.01
N LYS A 200 1.54 -15.97 -6.23
CA LYS A 200 1.72 -17.00 -7.26
C LYS A 200 1.72 -16.43 -8.68
N ASN A 201 0.86 -15.44 -8.95
CA ASN A 201 0.65 -14.89 -10.29
C ASN A 201 1.25 -13.48 -10.47
N SER A 202 2.09 -13.04 -9.54
CA SER A 202 2.65 -11.69 -9.48
C SER A 202 3.32 -11.26 -10.78
N LYS A 203 4.11 -12.13 -11.40
CA LYS A 203 4.82 -11.86 -12.66
C LYS A 203 3.91 -11.61 -13.86
N TYR A 204 2.68 -12.13 -13.84
CA TYR A 204 1.73 -12.01 -14.94
C TYR A 204 0.87 -10.76 -14.79
N PHE A 205 0.30 -10.53 -13.61
CA PHE A 205 -0.64 -9.44 -13.40
C PHE A 205 0.01 -8.11 -12.97
N PHE A 206 1.08 -8.15 -12.18
CA PHE A 206 1.69 -6.95 -11.60
C PHE A 206 2.79 -6.40 -12.49
N VAL A 207 2.38 -5.92 -13.66
CA VAL A 207 3.26 -5.21 -14.59
C VAL A 207 3.68 -3.89 -13.96
N LEU A 208 4.98 -3.62 -13.96
CA LEU A 208 5.55 -2.38 -13.43
C LEU A 208 5.37 -1.23 -14.42
N PRO A 209 5.22 0.01 -13.93
CA PRO A 209 5.05 1.18 -14.78
C PRO A 209 6.31 1.41 -15.62
N THR A 210 6.15 1.96 -16.82
CA THR A 210 7.29 2.21 -17.71
C THR A 210 7.64 3.70 -17.71
N ALA A 211 8.92 4.01 -17.56
CA ALA A 211 9.40 5.37 -17.77
C ALA A 211 9.19 5.73 -19.24
N HIS A 212 8.55 6.86 -19.51
CA HIS A 212 8.63 7.46 -20.82
C HIS A 212 10.07 7.93 -21.01
N SER A 213 10.91 7.10 -21.65
CA SER A 213 12.08 7.66 -22.31
C SER A 213 11.52 8.67 -23.29
N SER A 214 11.95 9.94 -23.20
CA SER A 214 11.74 10.91 -24.26
C SER A 214 12.29 10.28 -25.54
N SER A 215 11.41 9.65 -26.30
CA SER A 215 11.71 9.19 -27.63
C SER A 215 12.00 10.47 -28.39
N LYS A 216 13.29 10.76 -28.59
CA LYS A 216 13.74 11.71 -29.59
C LYS A 216 12.94 11.39 -30.85
N SER A 217 12.13 12.34 -31.26
CA SER A 217 11.46 12.36 -32.55
C SER A 217 12.51 12.11 -33.65
N GLY A 218 12.54 10.87 -34.14
CA GLY A 218 13.22 10.49 -35.37
C GLY A 218 12.17 9.92 -36.31
N PRO A 219 12.00 10.44 -37.53
CA PRO A 219 10.95 9.95 -38.41
C PRO A 219 11.38 8.63 -39.07
N THR A 220 10.36 7.87 -39.48
CA THR A 220 10.31 6.81 -40.50
C THR A 220 10.67 5.35 -40.14
N ARG A 221 9.65 4.51 -40.34
CA ARG A 221 9.65 3.14 -40.93
C ARG A 221 10.47 2.05 -40.21
N SER A 222 9.77 1.15 -39.52
CA SER A 222 9.39 -0.14 -40.12
C SER A 222 8.44 -0.90 -39.19
N GLU A 223 7.19 -1.06 -39.60
CA GLU A 223 6.35 -2.15 -39.17
C GLU A 223 7.05 -3.47 -39.55
N SER A 224 7.62 -4.19 -38.59
CA SER A 224 7.97 -5.59 -38.78
C SER A 224 6.68 -6.42 -38.68
N ARG A 225 5.84 -6.33 -39.71
CA ARG A 225 4.80 -7.31 -40.00
C ARG A 225 5.51 -8.63 -40.31
N VAL A 226 5.49 -9.56 -39.37
CA VAL A 226 5.92 -10.94 -39.62
C VAL A 226 4.89 -11.59 -40.55
N VAL A 227 5.19 -11.64 -41.84
CA VAL A 227 4.44 -12.43 -42.82
C VAL A 227 5.01 -13.84 -42.79
N ILE A 228 4.28 -14.78 -42.18
CA ILE A 228 4.58 -16.20 -42.25
C ILE A 228 4.22 -16.68 -43.66
N LYS A 229 5.22 -16.94 -44.50
CA LYS A 229 5.02 -17.66 -45.77
C LYS A 229 4.87 -19.15 -45.46
N LEU A 230 3.65 -19.67 -45.56
CA LEU A 230 3.41 -21.11 -45.65
C LEU A 230 3.94 -21.60 -46.99
N LYS A 231 4.90 -22.53 -46.94
CA LYS A 231 5.41 -23.24 -48.11
C LYS A 231 4.36 -24.27 -48.50
N GLY A 232 3.59 -23.98 -49.56
CA GLY A 232 2.66 -24.93 -50.16
C GLY A 232 3.41 -26.11 -50.75
N ALA A 233 2.91 -27.30 -50.42
CA ALA A 233 3.22 -28.55 -51.10
C ALA A 233 2.59 -28.55 -52.51
N ASP A 234 3.36 -29.09 -53.45
CA ASP A 234 3.02 -29.77 -54.70
C ASP A 234 2.17 -29.06 -55.77
N SER A 235 2.81 -28.83 -56.92
CA SER A 235 2.33 -29.13 -58.29
C SER A 235 3.50 -29.07 -59.26
#